data_AF-S3TVI2-F1
#
_entry.id   AF-S3TVI2-F1
#
_cell.length_a   1.000
_cell.length_b   1.000
_cell.length_c   1.000
_cell.angle_alpha   90.00
_cell.angle_beta   90.00
_cell.angle_gamma   90.00
#
_symmetry.space_group_name_H-M   'P 1'
#
loop_
_entity.id
_entity.type
_entity.pdbx_description
1 polymer ?
#
loop_
_entity_poly.entity_id
_entity_poly.type
_entity_poly.pdbx_seq_one_letter_code
_entity_poly.pdbx_strand_id
1 'polypeptide(L)'
;MIEQSPESLSDIEILDILQSMKKDKLDTEANEMIRNGGKAGRQEAHKQALVALSTSFEEKFVEAVTLALGLNAGQAKKIRYKKDRIRILKVRGIDYLAIDGAETAQVLAQVAQAIGREDATVTHDLHNIFPFWKEGWPMVQFDNAYKILAEDISIHYQAVLDELISLYGGN
;
A
#
# COMPACT_ATOMS: atom_id res chain seq x y z
N MET A 1 -25.15 -30.05 19.76
CA MET A 1 -23.84 -29.41 19.54
C MET A 1 -24.12 -27.94 19.35
N ILE A 2 -23.59 -27.10 20.24
CA ILE A 2 -23.64 -25.65 20.05
C ILE A 2 -22.61 -25.35 18.96
N GLU A 3 -23.07 -24.86 17.81
CA GLU A 3 -22.19 -24.26 16.82
C GLU A 3 -21.49 -23.09 17.50
N GLN A 4 -20.21 -23.27 17.86
CA GLN A 4 -19.35 -22.16 18.22
C GLN A 4 -19.24 -21.29 16.97
N SER A 5 -19.90 -20.12 17.01
CA SER A 5 -19.57 -19.04 16.09
C SER A 5 -18.08 -18.74 16.28
N PRO A 6 -17.29 -18.51 15.20
CA PRO A 6 -15.93 -18.02 15.38
C PRO A 6 -16.02 -16.74 16.21
N GLU A 7 -15.35 -16.70 17.35
CA GLU A 7 -15.33 -15.51 18.22
C GLU A 7 -14.87 -14.32 17.37
N SER A 8 -15.81 -13.41 17.08
CA SER A 8 -15.46 -12.13 16.47
C SER A 8 -14.67 -11.34 17.50
N LEU A 9 -13.49 -10.85 17.11
CA LEU A 9 -12.67 -9.98 17.94
C LEU A 9 -13.50 -8.81 18.49
N SER A 10 -13.26 -8.46 19.75
CA SER A 10 -13.83 -7.28 20.37
C SER A 10 -13.21 -6.00 19.81
N ASP A 11 -13.91 -4.87 19.97
CA ASP A 11 -13.44 -3.55 19.54
C ASP A 11 -12.07 -3.19 20.16
N ILE A 12 -11.81 -3.61 21.40
CA ILE A 12 -10.54 -3.39 22.10
C ILE A 12 -9.42 -4.22 21.46
N GLU A 13 -9.69 -5.49 21.15
CA GLU A 13 -8.69 -6.34 20.48
C GLU A 13 -8.37 -5.84 19.08
N ILE A 14 -9.38 -5.37 18.33
CA ILE A 14 -9.17 -4.75 17.02
C ILE A 14 -8.31 -3.49 17.16
N LEU A 15 -8.62 -2.63 18.13
CA LEU A 15 -7.85 -1.42 18.42
C LEU A 15 -6.38 -1.74 18.74
N ASP A 16 -6.13 -2.71 19.62
CA ASP A 16 -4.78 -3.14 20.00
C ASP A 16 -3.99 -3.66 18.79
N ILE A 17 -4.63 -4.46 17.91
CA ILE A 17 -4.00 -4.94 16.69
C ILE A 17 -3.67 -3.78 15.75
N LEU A 18 -4.61 -2.87 15.48
CA LEU A 18 -4.38 -1.72 14.60
C LEU A 18 -3.26 -0.81 15.15
N GLN A 19 -3.21 -0.58 16.47
CA GLN A 19 -2.12 0.15 17.10
C GLN A 19 -0.77 -0.56 16.97
N SER A 20 -0.77 -1.90 17.02
CA SER A 20 0.45 -2.69 16.80
C SER A 20 0.95 -2.57 15.35
N MET A 21 0.04 -2.53 14.37
CA MET A 21 0.36 -2.37 12.94
C MET A 21 1.02 -1.02 12.62
N LYS A 22 0.83 0.02 13.46
CA LYS A 22 1.59 1.28 13.31
C LYS A 22 3.11 1.09 13.42
N LYS A 23 3.57 0.00 14.05
CA LYS A 23 4.99 -0.34 14.17
C LYS A 23 5.54 -1.08 12.95
N ASP A 24 4.68 -1.44 12.00
CA ASP A 24 5.08 -2.17 10.80
C ASP A 24 5.99 -1.34 9.91
N LYS A 25 7.03 -1.98 9.39
CA LYS A 25 7.88 -1.42 8.35
C LYS A 25 7.49 -1.99 6.99
N LEU A 26 7.07 -1.12 6.08
CA LEU A 26 6.68 -1.51 4.71
C LEU A 26 7.90 -1.87 3.84
N ASP A 27 9.07 -1.35 4.18
CA ASP A 27 10.25 -1.34 3.32
C ASP A 27 11.31 -2.40 3.68
N THR A 28 11.04 -3.27 4.66
CA THR A 28 12.03 -4.25 5.15
C THR A 28 12.59 -5.13 4.03
N GLU A 29 11.69 -5.78 3.26
CA GLU A 29 12.08 -6.65 2.15
C GLU A 29 12.71 -5.86 1.00
N ALA A 30 12.12 -4.71 0.67
CA ALA A 30 12.59 -3.83 -0.39
C ALA A 30 14.03 -3.32 -0.14
N ASN A 31 14.34 -2.94 1.10
CA ASN A 31 15.68 -2.53 1.51
C ASN A 31 16.69 -3.68 1.48
N GLU A 32 16.25 -4.90 1.80
CA GLU A 32 17.09 -6.09 1.67
C GLU A 32 17.44 -6.37 0.20
N MET A 33 16.47 -6.25 -0.72
CA MET A 33 16.72 -6.38 -2.16
C MET A 33 17.76 -5.35 -2.64
N ILE A 34 17.61 -4.08 -2.25
CA ILE A 34 18.54 -3.00 -2.60
C ILE A 34 19.96 -3.31 -2.10
N ARG A 35 20.08 -3.77 -0.85
CA ARG A 35 21.37 -4.13 -0.25
C ARG A 35 22.02 -5.29 -1.01
N ASN A 36 21.26 -6.31 -1.36
CA ASN A 36 21.76 -7.52 -2.02
C ASN A 36 22.16 -7.27 -3.48
N GLY A 37 21.54 -6.31 -4.17
CA GLY A 37 21.86 -5.98 -5.56
C GLY A 37 23.23 -5.34 -5.80
N GLY A 38 23.79 -4.68 -4.78
CA GLY A 38 25.10 -4.01 -4.88
C GLY A 38 25.19 -3.00 -6.02
N LYS A 39 26.41 -2.67 -6.47
CA LYS A 39 26.64 -1.64 -7.50
C LYS A 39 26.20 -2.09 -8.91
N ALA A 40 26.49 -3.34 -9.27
CA ALA A 40 26.23 -3.87 -10.62
C ALA A 40 24.74 -4.16 -10.86
N GLY A 41 24.01 -4.60 -9.83
CA GLY A 41 22.57 -4.90 -9.88
C GLY A 41 21.68 -3.77 -9.40
N ARG A 42 22.21 -2.55 -9.19
CA ARG A 42 21.50 -1.46 -8.50
C ARG A 42 20.15 -1.13 -9.15
N GLN A 43 20.09 -1.04 -10.47
CA GLN A 43 18.84 -0.70 -11.19
C GLN A 43 17.79 -1.79 -11.01
N GLU A 44 18.15 -3.05 -11.25
CA GLU A 44 17.24 -4.18 -11.10
C GLU A 44 16.78 -4.35 -9.65
N ALA A 45 17.68 -4.15 -8.69
CA ALA A 45 17.33 -4.23 -7.28
C ALA A 45 16.31 -3.16 -6.85
N HIS A 46 16.44 -1.92 -7.32
CA HIS A 46 15.43 -0.88 -7.03
C HIS A 46 14.11 -1.12 -7.77
N LYS A 47 14.15 -1.67 -8.99
CA LYS A 47 12.96 -2.11 -9.72
C LYS A 47 12.18 -3.16 -8.91
N GLN A 48 12.86 -4.19 -8.41
CA GLN A 48 12.22 -5.22 -7.58
C GLN A 48 11.78 -4.66 -6.23
N ALA A 49 12.55 -3.75 -5.62
CA ALA A 49 12.20 -3.11 -4.36
C ALA A 49 10.89 -2.29 -4.45
N LEU A 50 10.62 -1.62 -5.57
CA LEU A 50 9.35 -0.92 -5.80
C LEU A 50 8.15 -1.89 -5.85
N VAL A 51 8.33 -3.06 -6.47
CA VAL A 51 7.29 -4.11 -6.51
C VAL A 51 7.05 -4.70 -5.11
N ALA A 52 8.12 -4.99 -4.37
CA ALA A 52 8.05 -5.50 -3.01
C ALA A 52 7.37 -4.50 -2.06
N LEU A 53 7.72 -3.21 -2.17
CA LEU A 53 7.10 -2.13 -1.41
C LEU A 53 5.60 -2.03 -1.70
N SER A 54 5.21 -2.03 -2.98
CA SER A 54 3.79 -2.02 -3.37
C SER A 54 3.04 -3.22 -2.82
N THR A 55 3.66 -4.40 -2.82
CA THR A 55 3.06 -5.63 -2.30
C THR A 55 2.87 -5.55 -0.79
N SER A 56 3.92 -5.15 -0.05
CA SER A 56 3.86 -5.03 1.41
C SER A 56 2.81 -4.02 1.86
N PHE A 57 2.73 -2.87 1.19
CA PHE A 57 1.69 -1.88 1.45
C PHE A 57 0.29 -2.47 1.21
N GLU A 58 0.04 -3.07 0.04
CA GLU A 58 -1.29 -3.57 -0.31
C GLU A 58 -1.74 -4.72 0.60
N GLU A 59 -0.84 -5.60 1.01
CA GLU A 59 -1.16 -6.69 1.96
C GLU A 59 -1.59 -6.15 3.32
N LYS A 60 -0.78 -5.27 3.91
CA LYS A 60 -1.07 -4.66 5.21
C LYS A 60 -2.28 -3.74 5.19
N PHE A 61 -2.47 -2.98 4.12
CA PHE A 61 -3.65 -2.16 3.92
C PHE A 61 -4.93 -3.03 3.87
N VAL A 62 -4.90 -4.10 3.08
CA VAL A 62 -6.05 -5.04 2.98
C VAL A 62 -6.31 -5.68 4.34
N GLU A 63 -5.29 -6.10 5.06
CA GLU A 63 -5.40 -6.68 6.40
C GLU A 63 -6.05 -5.71 7.38
N ALA A 64 -5.51 -4.49 7.51
CA ALA A 64 -6.01 -3.47 8.42
C ALA A 64 -7.47 -3.11 8.13
N VAL A 65 -7.82 -2.86 6.86
CA VAL A 65 -9.20 -2.50 6.48
C VAL A 65 -10.15 -3.69 6.63
N THR A 66 -9.70 -4.91 6.34
CA THR A 66 -10.52 -6.12 6.52
C THR A 66 -10.85 -6.34 7.98
N LEU A 67 -9.86 -6.19 8.86
CA LEU A 67 -10.00 -6.28 10.31
C LEU A 67 -10.95 -5.19 10.82
N ALA A 68 -10.63 -3.92 10.56
CA ALA A 68 -11.37 -2.76 11.08
C ALA A 68 -12.81 -2.65 10.57
N LEU A 69 -13.12 -3.19 9.40
CA LEU A 69 -14.47 -3.09 8.82
C LEU A 69 -15.22 -4.43 8.84
N GLY A 70 -14.62 -5.50 9.37
CA GLY A 70 -15.19 -6.84 9.35
C GLY A 70 -15.53 -7.31 7.93
N LEU A 71 -14.63 -7.07 6.98
CA LEU A 71 -14.91 -7.39 5.57
C LEU A 71 -14.92 -8.90 5.34
N ASN A 72 -15.89 -9.37 4.55
CA ASN A 72 -15.85 -10.75 4.07
C ASN A 72 -14.78 -10.93 2.97
N ALA A 73 -14.46 -12.18 2.64
CA ALA A 73 -13.43 -12.52 1.65
C ALA A 73 -13.66 -11.85 0.26
N GLY A 74 -14.92 -11.68 -0.16
CA GLY A 74 -15.26 -11.02 -1.41
C GLY A 74 -14.97 -9.52 -1.38
N GLN A 75 -15.26 -8.86 -0.25
CA GLN A 75 -14.97 -7.44 -0.02
C GLN A 75 -13.45 -7.21 0.13
N ALA A 76 -12.76 -8.06 0.89
CA ALA A 76 -11.31 -8.02 1.07
C ALA A 76 -10.56 -8.13 -0.26
N LYS A 77 -11.03 -8.96 -1.20
CA LYS A 77 -10.46 -9.00 -2.56
C LYS A 77 -10.67 -7.70 -3.33
N LYS A 78 -11.83 -7.06 -3.14
CA LYS A 78 -12.20 -5.85 -3.88
C LYS A 78 -11.48 -4.60 -3.39
N ILE A 79 -11.11 -4.51 -2.11
CA ILE A 79 -10.44 -3.32 -1.56
C ILE A 79 -9.11 -2.98 -2.26
N ARG A 80 -8.50 -3.95 -2.96
CA ARG A 80 -7.31 -3.73 -3.81
C ARG A 80 -7.59 -2.79 -5.00
N TYR A 81 -8.84 -2.68 -5.45
CA TYR A 81 -9.20 -1.81 -6.58
C TYR A 81 -9.61 -0.41 -6.13
N LYS A 82 -9.07 0.63 -6.79
CA LYS A 82 -9.30 2.05 -6.47
C LYS A 82 -10.78 2.40 -6.24
N LYS A 83 -11.66 2.02 -7.15
CA LYS A 83 -13.10 2.32 -7.07
C LYS A 83 -13.75 1.65 -5.85
N ASP A 84 -13.36 0.41 -5.57
CA ASP A 84 -13.91 -0.37 -4.47
C ASP A 84 -13.40 0.10 -3.11
N ARG A 85 -12.10 0.43 -2.95
CA ARG A 85 -11.60 1.00 -1.68
C ARG A 85 -12.29 2.29 -1.30
N ILE A 86 -12.44 3.22 -2.24
CA ILE A 86 -13.13 4.50 -1.99
C ILE A 86 -14.56 4.23 -1.53
N ARG A 87 -15.28 3.33 -2.22
CA ARG A 87 -16.66 3.00 -1.88
C ARG A 87 -16.78 2.32 -0.51
N ILE A 88 -15.92 1.35 -0.21
CA ILE A 88 -15.99 0.57 1.03
C ILE A 88 -15.67 1.45 2.24
N LEU A 89 -14.60 2.26 2.17
CA LEU A 89 -14.22 3.19 3.23
C LEU A 89 -15.27 4.28 3.45
N LYS A 90 -15.84 4.82 2.37
CA LYS A 90 -16.87 5.86 2.46
C LYS A 90 -18.14 5.42 3.18
N VAL A 91 -18.51 4.13 3.11
CA VAL A 91 -19.65 3.59 3.87
C VAL A 91 -19.44 3.71 5.39
N ARG A 92 -18.19 3.82 5.83
CA ARG A 92 -17.78 3.99 7.23
C ARG A 92 -17.39 5.44 7.57
N GLY A 93 -17.68 6.38 6.68
CA GLY A 93 -17.39 7.81 6.89
C GLY A 93 -15.96 8.24 6.53
N ILE A 94 -15.11 7.32 6.06
CA ILE A 94 -13.72 7.62 5.72
C ILE A 94 -13.64 8.04 4.24
N ASP A 95 -13.22 9.27 3.98
CA ASP A 95 -12.92 9.74 2.62
C ASP A 95 -11.48 9.40 2.25
N TYR A 96 -11.28 8.23 1.62
CA TYR A 96 -9.94 7.74 1.24
C TYR A 96 -9.13 8.74 0.40
N LEU A 97 -9.80 9.56 -0.44
CA LEU A 97 -9.09 10.53 -1.29
C LEU A 97 -8.63 11.77 -0.51
N ALA A 98 -9.18 12.00 0.68
CA ALA A 98 -8.76 13.06 1.59
C ALA A 98 -7.61 12.64 2.51
N ILE A 99 -7.28 11.34 2.57
CA ILE A 99 -6.16 10.84 3.35
C ILE A 99 -4.85 11.19 2.64
N ASP A 100 -3.91 11.77 3.39
CA ASP A 100 -2.60 12.15 2.88
C ASP A 100 -1.88 10.97 2.21
N GLY A 101 -1.26 11.19 1.04
CA GLY A 101 -0.56 10.16 0.26
C GLY A 101 -1.45 9.17 -0.52
N ALA A 102 -2.76 9.40 -0.64
CA ALA A 102 -3.63 8.55 -1.48
C ALA A 102 -3.22 8.55 -2.97
N GLU A 103 -2.69 9.67 -3.47
CA GLU A 103 -2.09 9.74 -4.80
C GLU A 103 -0.81 8.88 -4.88
N THR A 104 0.07 8.97 -3.88
CA THR A 104 1.29 8.15 -3.79
C THR A 104 0.98 6.65 -3.87
N ALA A 105 -0.04 6.18 -3.15
CA ALA A 105 -0.46 4.78 -3.23
C ALA A 105 -0.89 4.37 -4.65
N GLN A 106 -1.58 5.26 -5.37
CA GLN A 106 -1.94 5.03 -6.76
C GLN A 106 -0.69 4.98 -7.66
N VAL A 107 0.22 5.94 -7.50
CA VAL A 107 1.47 6.00 -8.27
C VAL A 107 2.28 4.73 -8.07
N LEU A 108 2.48 4.31 -6.82
CA LEU A 108 3.23 3.10 -6.49
C LEU A 108 2.60 1.85 -7.13
N ALA A 109 1.27 1.73 -7.10
CA ALA A 109 0.56 0.62 -7.73
C ALA A 109 0.73 0.63 -9.27
N GLN A 110 0.66 1.80 -9.91
CA GLN A 110 0.88 1.95 -11.35
C GLN A 110 2.32 1.58 -11.74
N VAL A 111 3.32 2.01 -10.94
CA VAL A 111 4.73 1.66 -11.14
C VAL A 111 4.95 0.15 -11.03
N ALA A 112 4.43 -0.49 -9.98
CA ALA A 112 4.55 -1.92 -9.79
C ALA A 112 3.87 -2.71 -10.93
N GLN A 113 2.70 -2.25 -11.40
CA GLN A 113 2.02 -2.84 -12.56
C GLN A 113 2.86 -2.73 -13.82
N ALA A 114 3.38 -1.54 -14.13
CA ALA A 114 4.19 -1.32 -15.32
C ALA A 114 5.47 -2.17 -15.31
N ILE A 115 6.11 -2.30 -14.15
CA ILE A 115 7.25 -3.20 -13.95
C ILE A 115 6.88 -4.66 -14.21
N GLY A 116 5.77 -5.13 -13.64
CA GLY A 116 5.37 -6.54 -13.70
C GLY A 116 4.69 -6.98 -15.00
N ARG A 117 4.15 -6.05 -15.80
CA ARG A 117 3.32 -6.37 -16.97
C ARG A 117 3.73 -5.67 -18.26
N GLU A 118 4.46 -4.56 -18.17
CA GLU A 118 4.71 -3.65 -19.30
C GLU A 118 6.21 -3.42 -19.51
N ASP A 119 7.03 -4.37 -19.03
CA ASP A 119 8.50 -4.31 -19.06
C ASP A 119 9.07 -2.98 -18.54
N ALA A 120 8.43 -2.44 -17.51
CA ALA A 120 8.74 -1.12 -16.94
C ALA A 120 8.67 0.04 -17.96
N THR A 121 7.82 -0.07 -18.99
CA THR A 121 7.52 1.04 -19.89
C THR A 121 6.67 2.09 -19.16
N VAL A 122 7.03 3.36 -19.31
CA VAL A 122 6.27 4.47 -18.74
C VAL A 122 4.94 4.61 -19.47
N THR A 123 3.85 4.44 -18.74
CA THR A 123 2.48 4.64 -19.23
C THR A 123 2.11 6.12 -19.30
N HIS A 124 1.01 6.42 -20.00
CA HIS A 124 0.43 7.76 -20.06
C HIS A 124 0.20 8.35 -18.66
N ASP A 125 -0.36 7.57 -17.75
CA ASP A 125 -0.64 8.00 -16.38
C ASP A 125 0.63 8.30 -15.57
N LEU A 126 1.77 7.70 -15.92
CA LEU A 126 3.05 7.85 -15.19
C LEU A 126 3.99 8.91 -15.79
N HIS A 127 3.70 9.42 -16.99
CA HIS A 127 4.65 10.20 -17.79
C HIS A 127 5.24 11.42 -17.06
N ASN A 128 4.47 12.13 -16.26
CA ASN A 128 4.89 13.40 -15.65
C ASN A 128 5.08 13.35 -14.13
N ILE A 129 4.98 12.16 -13.53
CA ILE A 129 5.08 12.02 -12.07
C ILE A 129 6.53 12.15 -11.62
N PHE A 130 7.46 11.60 -12.40
CA PHE A 130 8.89 11.76 -12.19
C PHE A 130 9.52 12.51 -13.37
N PRO A 131 10.36 13.52 -13.14
CA PRO A 131 10.88 14.41 -14.20
C PRO A 131 11.77 13.70 -15.23
N PHE A 132 12.19 12.47 -14.95
CA PHE A 132 13.04 11.64 -15.80
C PHE A 132 12.27 10.55 -16.57
N TRP A 133 10.96 10.40 -16.37
CA TRP A 133 10.13 9.43 -17.10
C TRP A 133 9.49 10.06 -18.33
N LYS A 134 9.43 9.29 -19.42
CA LYS A 134 8.87 9.72 -20.70
C LYS A 134 7.94 8.65 -21.23
N GLU A 135 6.70 9.01 -21.58
CA GLU A 135 5.71 8.07 -22.11
C GLU A 135 6.30 7.26 -23.28
N GLY A 136 6.09 5.95 -23.26
CA GLY A 136 6.59 5.03 -24.28
C GLY A 136 8.08 4.66 -24.17
N TRP A 137 8.80 5.17 -23.16
CA TRP A 137 10.17 4.80 -22.87
C TRP A 137 10.27 3.95 -21.60
N PRO A 138 11.33 3.14 -21.42
CA PRO A 138 11.59 2.47 -20.15
C PRO A 138 11.76 3.46 -19.00
N MET A 139 11.22 3.11 -17.84
CA MET A 139 11.47 3.81 -16.59
C MET A 139 12.96 3.81 -16.25
N VAL A 140 13.43 4.91 -15.67
CA VAL A 140 14.82 5.12 -15.25
C VAL A 140 14.88 5.72 -13.85
N GLN A 141 16.06 5.78 -13.23
CA GLN A 141 16.27 6.36 -11.89
C GLN A 141 15.34 5.78 -10.82
N PHE A 142 15.19 4.45 -10.82
CA PHE A 142 14.38 3.74 -9.82
C PHE A 142 14.82 4.01 -8.37
N ASP A 143 16.07 4.40 -8.14
CA ASP A 143 16.58 4.82 -6.83
C ASP A 143 15.95 6.12 -6.33
N ASN A 144 15.80 7.11 -7.19
CA ASN A 144 15.12 8.36 -6.85
C ASN A 144 13.62 8.13 -6.64
N ALA A 145 12.99 7.35 -7.52
CA ALA A 145 11.57 7.00 -7.38
C ALA A 145 11.30 6.23 -6.08
N TYR A 146 12.14 5.23 -5.75
CA TYR A 146 12.02 4.47 -4.52
C TYR A 146 12.16 5.35 -3.27
N LYS A 147 13.15 6.25 -3.25
CA LYS A 147 13.36 7.13 -2.09
C LYS A 147 12.11 7.97 -1.76
N ILE A 148 11.46 8.51 -2.79
CA ILE A 148 10.24 9.32 -2.63
C ILE A 148 9.08 8.43 -2.20
N LEU A 149 8.81 7.36 -2.97
CA LEU A 149 7.62 6.52 -2.75
C LEU A 149 7.66 5.76 -1.42
N ALA A 150 8.82 5.34 -0.94
CA ALA A 150 8.95 4.60 0.32
C ALA A 150 8.59 5.44 1.55
N GLU A 151 8.98 6.72 1.55
CA GLU A 151 8.64 7.66 2.61
C GLU A 151 7.14 7.98 2.58
N ASP A 152 6.64 8.42 1.42
CA ASP A 152 5.26 8.86 1.25
C ASP A 152 4.25 7.72 1.48
N ILE A 153 4.54 6.50 1.03
CA ILE A 153 3.62 5.37 1.25
C ILE A 153 3.55 4.96 2.72
N SER A 154 4.65 5.14 3.46
CA SER A 154 4.68 4.88 4.89
C SER A 154 3.83 5.92 5.63
N ILE A 155 3.91 7.19 5.24
CA ILE A 155 3.04 8.27 5.77
C ILE A 155 1.57 7.95 5.48
N HIS A 156 1.25 7.60 4.24
CA HIS A 156 -0.12 7.24 3.84
C HIS A 156 -0.67 6.07 4.67
N TYR A 157 0.13 5.02 4.86
CA TYR A 157 -0.29 3.86 5.64
C TYR A 157 -0.57 4.22 7.10
N GLN A 158 0.24 5.07 7.72
CA GLN A 158 -0.02 5.57 9.07
C GLN A 158 -1.32 6.38 9.12
N ALA A 159 -1.54 7.28 8.16
CA ALA A 159 -2.77 8.07 8.09
C ALA A 159 -4.03 7.21 7.90
N VAL A 160 -3.94 6.13 7.10
CA VAL A 160 -5.02 5.15 6.99
C VAL A 160 -5.27 4.46 8.33
N LEU A 161 -4.23 4.02 9.03
CA LEU A 161 -4.38 3.39 10.34
C LEU A 161 -5.03 4.34 11.35
N ASP A 162 -4.68 5.62 11.34
CA ASP A 162 -5.29 6.63 12.23
C ASP A 162 -6.80 6.78 11.98
N GLU A 163 -7.22 6.84 10.71
CA GLU A 163 -8.64 6.85 10.34
C GLU A 163 -9.36 5.58 10.82
N LEU A 164 -8.76 4.41 10.64
CA LEU A 164 -9.35 3.14 11.10
C LEU A 164 -9.42 3.04 12.63
N ILE A 165 -8.39 3.49 13.34
CA ILE A 165 -8.30 3.51 14.81
C ILE A 165 -9.37 4.43 15.40
N SER A 166 -9.66 5.56 14.74
CA SER A 166 -10.68 6.52 15.19
C SER A 166 -12.09 5.91 15.25
N LEU A 167 -12.38 4.90 14.41
CA LEU A 167 -13.66 4.16 14.45
C LEU A 167 -13.91 3.45 15.78
N TYR A 168 -12.82 3.14 16.51
CA TYR A 168 -12.82 2.43 17.78
C TYR A 168 -12.50 3.34 18.97
N GLY A 169 -12.45 4.66 18.77
CA GLY A 169 -12.19 5.63 19.84
C GLY A 169 -10.71 5.81 20.22
N GLY A 170 -9.77 5.36 19.38
CA GLY A 170 -8.36 5.72 19.55
C GLY A 170 -8.09 7.15 19.03
N ASN A 171 -7.21 7.88 19.74
CA ASN A 171 -6.70 9.21 19.36
C ASN A 171 -5.26 9.12 18.87
#